data_AF-A0A965HIW9-F1
#
_entry.id   AF-A0A965HIW9-F1
#
_cell.length_a   1.000
_cell.length_b   1.000
_cell.length_c   1.000
_cell.angle_alpha   90.00
_cell.angle_beta   90.00
_cell.angle_gamma   90.00
#
_symmetry.space_group_name_H-M   'P 1'
#
loop_
_entity.id
_entity.type
_entity.pdbx_description
1 polymer ?
#
loop_
_entity_poly.entity_id
_entity_poly.type
_entity_poly.pdbx_seq_one_letter_code
_entity_poly.pdbx_strand_id
1 'polypeptide(L)'
;MKPNPPAQDYFAEIATQATGSNRPGLLPSVRTACSKKTLPWRMGPLEKARPLAQKIRNAEELSQALAQSRREHAPFLENHAPAMKSCRTRQEIDRFQWRVESDADRREFASVLEGKGEWQEVRLPHYGPPLGKVATLYRAEFELESKVLRQDDVVLGFGGVDYACQVYLNG
;
A
#
# COMPACT_ATOMS: atom_id res chain seq x y z
N MET A 1 -34.50 -26.96 -38.21
CA MET A 1 -33.61 -26.66 -37.07
C MET A 1 -34.08 -25.37 -36.43
N LYS A 2 -34.56 -25.39 -35.19
CA LYS A 2 -34.84 -24.16 -34.44
C LYS A 2 -33.49 -23.61 -33.93
N PRO A 3 -33.19 -22.31 -34.06
CA PRO A 3 -31.94 -21.75 -33.52
C PRO A 3 -31.95 -21.89 -31.99
N ASN A 4 -30.83 -22.35 -31.43
CA ASN A 4 -30.63 -22.36 -29.98
C ASN A 4 -30.76 -20.92 -29.45
N PRO A 5 -31.43 -20.69 -28.31
CA PRO A 5 -31.43 -19.39 -27.68
C PRO A 5 -29.98 -18.97 -27.36
N PRO A 6 -29.65 -17.66 -27.42
CA PRO A 6 -28.32 -17.18 -27.09
C PRO A 6 -27.97 -17.56 -25.64
N ALA A 7 -26.71 -17.94 -25.42
CA ALA A 7 -26.19 -18.24 -24.09
C ALA A 7 -26.43 -17.03 -23.17
N GLN A 8 -26.96 -17.29 -21.98
CA GLN A 8 -27.27 -16.26 -20.99
C GLN A 8 -26.01 -15.44 -20.69
N ASP A 9 -26.04 -14.15 -21.01
CA ASP A 9 -24.94 -13.23 -20.74
C ASP A 9 -25.05 -12.77 -19.28
N TYR A 10 -24.38 -13.51 -18.40
CA TYR A 10 -24.31 -13.23 -16.97
C TYR A 10 -23.76 -11.83 -16.66
N PHE A 11 -22.89 -11.28 -17.51
CA PHE A 11 -22.35 -9.94 -17.29
C PHE A 11 -23.37 -8.86 -17.61
N ALA A 12 -24.13 -9.02 -18.69
CA ALA A 12 -25.25 -8.15 -19.01
C ALA A 12 -26.33 -8.21 -17.92
N GLU A 13 -26.61 -9.40 -17.39
CA GLU A 13 -27.58 -9.58 -16.30
C GLU A 13 -27.16 -8.86 -15.01
N ILE A 14 -25.89 -9.01 -14.58
CA ILE A 14 -25.33 -8.31 -13.42
C ILE A 14 -25.35 -6.79 -13.61
N ALA A 15 -25.01 -6.30 -14.81
CA ALA A 15 -25.00 -4.86 -15.11
C ALA A 15 -26.41 -4.23 -15.11
N THR A 16 -27.43 -5.02 -15.44
CA THR A 16 -28.84 -4.56 -15.50
C THR A 16 -29.57 -4.76 -14.17
N GLN A 17 -29.03 -5.58 -13.25
CA GLN A 17 -29.54 -5.68 -11.89
C GLN A 17 -29.35 -4.34 -11.16
N ALA A 18 -30.44 -3.60 -11.04
CA ALA A 18 -30.52 -2.43 -10.19
C ALA A 18 -30.34 -2.86 -8.73
N THR A 19 -29.08 -2.84 -8.26
CA THR A 19 -28.73 -3.04 -6.87
C THR A 19 -29.21 -1.81 -6.09
N GLY A 20 -30.47 -1.84 -5.69
CA GLY A 20 -31.05 -0.84 -4.81
C GLY A 20 -30.20 -0.72 -3.55
N SER A 21 -29.74 0.48 -3.23
CA SER A 21 -28.98 0.81 -2.03
C SER A 21 -29.85 0.78 -0.78
N ASN A 22 -30.60 -0.30 -0.55
CA ASN A 22 -31.53 -0.45 0.58
C ASN A 22 -30.86 -1.06 1.82
N ARG A 23 -29.54 -0.94 1.96
CA ARG A 23 -28.89 -1.30 3.22
C ARG A 23 -29.23 -0.24 4.27
N PRO A 24 -29.79 -0.62 5.43
CA PRO A 24 -30.11 0.32 6.49
C PRO A 24 -28.88 1.16 6.86
N GLY A 25 -29.04 2.49 6.92
CA GLY A 25 -27.96 3.42 7.29
C GLY A 25 -27.10 3.96 6.14
N LEU A 26 -27.25 3.46 4.90
CA LEU A 26 -26.63 4.08 3.73
C LEU A 26 -27.48 5.24 3.22
N LEU A 27 -27.10 6.46 3.59
CA LEU A 27 -27.67 7.67 3.00
C LEU A 27 -26.85 8.05 1.75
N PRO A 28 -27.48 8.23 0.58
CA PRO A 28 -26.77 8.78 -0.57
C PRO A 28 -26.25 10.18 -0.21
N SER A 29 -24.99 10.46 -0.53
CA SER A 29 -24.47 11.81 -0.36
C SER A 29 -25.27 12.78 -1.21
N VAL A 30 -25.62 13.94 -0.65
CA VAL A 30 -26.29 15.00 -1.40
C VAL A 30 -25.31 15.47 -2.47
N ARG A 31 -25.53 15.05 -3.71
CA ARG A 31 -24.71 15.49 -4.83
C ARG A 31 -24.95 16.99 -5.03
N THR A 32 -23.92 17.80 -4.80
CA THR A 32 -23.96 19.22 -5.18
C THR A 32 -24.24 19.31 -6.67
N ALA A 33 -25.24 20.10 -7.07
CA ALA A 33 -25.56 20.32 -8.47
C ALA A 33 -24.35 20.96 -9.18
N CYS A 34 -23.63 20.17 -9.99
CA CYS A 34 -22.54 20.69 -10.80
C CYS A 34 -23.12 21.22 -12.12
N SER A 35 -22.74 22.44 -12.50
CA SER A 35 -23.15 22.99 -13.79
C SER A 35 -22.54 22.16 -14.92
N LYS A 36 -23.36 21.79 -15.91
CA LYS A 36 -22.87 21.09 -17.10
C LYS A 36 -21.92 22.03 -17.86
N LYS A 37 -20.62 21.74 -17.84
CA LYS A 37 -19.63 22.41 -18.69
C LYS A 37 -19.55 21.68 -20.02
N THR A 38 -20.03 22.31 -21.09
CA THR A 38 -19.82 21.82 -22.45
C THR A 38 -18.43 22.25 -22.90
N LEU A 39 -17.51 21.30 -23.03
CA LEU A 39 -16.20 21.56 -23.61
C LEU A 39 -16.35 21.51 -25.14
N PRO A 40 -16.05 22.60 -25.87
CA PRO A 40 -16.15 22.59 -27.32
C PRO A 40 -15.16 21.59 -27.90
N TRP A 41 -15.66 20.65 -28.70
CA TRP A 41 -14.80 19.79 -29.51
C TRP A 41 -14.16 20.63 -30.61
N ARG A 42 -12.83 20.56 -30.72
CA ARG A 42 -12.08 21.21 -31.79
C ARG A 42 -11.26 20.18 -32.55
N MET A 43 -11.50 20.10 -33.86
CA MET A 43 -10.64 19.36 -34.79
C MET A 43 -9.46 20.25 -35.22
N GLY A 44 -8.26 19.68 -35.30
CA GLY A 44 -7.08 20.35 -35.82
C GLY A 44 -6.07 20.82 -34.76
N PRO A 45 -4.91 21.34 -35.21
CA PRO A 45 -3.83 21.76 -34.31
C PRO A 45 -4.30 22.92 -33.41
N LEU A 46 -3.77 22.97 -32.18
CA LEU A 46 -4.01 24.09 -31.27
C LEU A 46 -3.42 25.38 -31.85
N GLU A 47 -4.15 26.50 -31.77
CA GLU A 47 -3.65 27.85 -32.14
C GLU A 47 -2.37 28.22 -31.38
N LYS A 48 -2.24 27.71 -30.15
CA LYS A 48 -1.10 27.94 -29.26
C LYS A 48 -0.57 26.61 -28.76
N ALA A 49 0.74 26.43 -28.82
CA ALA A 49 1.40 25.30 -28.19
C ALA A 49 1.01 25.25 -26.70
N ARG A 50 0.80 24.05 -26.18
CA ARG A 50 0.56 23.89 -24.74
C ARG A 50 1.81 24.36 -24.00
N PRO A 51 1.68 25.15 -22.93
CA PRO A 51 2.83 25.53 -22.13
C PRO A 51 3.50 24.25 -21.63
N LEU A 52 4.78 24.08 -21.94
CA LEU A 52 5.60 23.02 -21.36
C LEU A 52 5.95 23.42 -19.94
N ALA A 53 5.89 22.48 -19.01
CA ALA A 53 6.43 22.67 -17.68
C ALA A 53 7.92 23.02 -17.78
N GLN A 54 8.39 23.94 -16.93
CA GLN A 54 9.80 24.26 -16.87
C GLN A 54 10.58 23.02 -16.42
N LYS A 55 11.65 22.70 -17.14
CA LYS A 55 12.52 21.58 -16.80
C LYS A 55 13.33 21.94 -15.55
N ILE A 56 13.18 21.14 -14.51
CA ILE A 56 14.00 21.22 -13.28
C ILE A 56 15.44 20.81 -13.61
N ARG A 57 16.42 21.64 -13.20
CA ARG A 57 17.84 21.48 -13.53
C ARG A 57 18.73 21.24 -12.32
N ASN A 58 18.31 21.64 -11.12
CA ASN A 58 19.10 21.52 -9.90
C ASN A 58 18.26 21.07 -8.69
N ALA A 59 18.94 20.77 -7.58
CA ALA A 59 18.31 20.25 -6.36
C ALA A 59 17.43 21.28 -5.64
N GLU A 60 17.75 22.57 -5.74
CA GLU A 60 16.97 23.65 -5.12
C GLU A 60 15.63 23.84 -5.84
N GLU A 61 15.66 23.90 -7.18
CA GLU A 61 14.47 23.93 -8.03
C GLU A 61 13.57 22.71 -7.77
N LEU A 62 14.17 21.52 -7.63
CA LEU A 62 13.43 20.31 -7.28
C LEU A 62 12.73 20.44 -5.92
N SER A 63 13.45 20.94 -4.92
CA SER A 63 12.93 21.11 -3.56
C SER A 63 11.77 22.10 -3.53
N GLN A 64 11.89 23.20 -4.27
CA GLN A 64 10.83 24.20 -4.42
C GLN A 64 9.61 23.64 -5.15
N ALA A 65 9.81 22.93 -6.27
CA ALA A 65 8.73 22.30 -7.02
C ALA A 65 7.98 21.26 -6.18
N LEU A 66 8.69 20.45 -5.39
CA LEU A 66 8.09 19.51 -4.45
C LEU A 66 7.28 20.22 -3.36
N ALA A 67 7.81 21.32 -2.81
CA ALA A 67 7.10 22.12 -1.80
C ALA A 67 5.83 22.78 -2.37
N GLN A 68 5.87 23.26 -3.62
CA GLN A 68 4.69 23.77 -4.31
C GLN A 68 3.67 22.67 -4.57
N SER A 69 4.10 21.55 -5.17
CA SER A 69 3.21 20.42 -5.46
C SER A 69 2.52 19.89 -4.20
N ARG A 70 3.25 19.72 -3.09
CA ARG A 70 2.67 19.30 -1.80
C ARG A 70 1.59 20.28 -1.32
N ARG A 71 1.80 21.59 -1.48
CA ARG A 71 0.81 22.61 -1.09
C ARG A 71 -0.43 22.57 -1.99
N GLU A 72 -0.24 22.47 -3.30
CA GLU A 72 -1.34 22.38 -4.28
C GLU A 72 -2.20 21.13 -4.05
N HIS A 73 -1.57 20.02 -3.70
CA HIS A 73 -2.25 18.74 -3.53
C HIS A 73 -2.75 18.47 -2.10
N ALA A 74 -2.34 19.27 -1.12
CA ALA A 74 -2.72 19.08 0.28
C ALA A 74 -4.23 18.90 0.50
N PRO A 75 -5.14 19.71 -0.11
CA PRO A 75 -6.58 19.55 0.10
C PRO A 75 -7.13 18.22 -0.41
N PHE A 76 -6.51 17.63 -1.44
CA PHE A 76 -6.94 16.34 -1.99
C PHE A 76 -6.42 15.14 -1.19
N LEU A 77 -5.42 15.36 -0.33
CA LEU A 77 -4.85 14.36 0.56
C LEU A 77 -5.42 14.46 1.99
N GLU A 78 -6.35 15.39 2.22
CA GLU A 78 -7.05 15.51 3.50
C GLU A 78 -7.85 14.23 3.78
N ASN A 79 -7.64 13.68 4.98
CA ASN A 79 -8.38 12.51 5.41
C ASN A 79 -9.79 12.91 5.86
N HIS A 80 -10.75 12.88 4.93
CA HIS A 80 -12.18 13.05 5.22
C HIS A 80 -12.89 11.74 5.60
N ALA A 81 -12.16 10.61 5.71
CA ALA A 81 -12.77 9.37 6.14
C ALA A 81 -13.11 9.45 7.64
N PRO A 82 -14.29 8.97 8.07
CA PRO A 82 -14.62 8.92 9.48
C PRO A 82 -13.62 8.02 10.20
N ALA A 83 -13.21 8.41 11.42
CA ALA A 83 -12.31 7.61 12.23
C ALA A 83 -12.96 6.26 12.54
N MET A 84 -12.39 5.20 11.98
CA MET A 84 -12.84 3.83 12.25
C MET A 84 -12.19 3.34 13.53
N LYS A 85 -13.01 2.79 14.45
CA LYS A 85 -12.46 2.07 15.60
C LYS A 85 -11.78 0.81 15.11
N SER A 86 -10.59 0.50 15.63
CA SER A 86 -9.93 -0.77 15.34
C SER A 86 -10.78 -1.91 15.87
N CYS A 87 -11.12 -2.87 15.00
CA CYS A 87 -11.80 -4.10 15.40
C CYS A 87 -10.82 -5.21 15.80
N ARG A 88 -9.51 -4.93 15.83
CA ARG A 88 -8.47 -5.93 16.09
C ARG A 88 -7.59 -5.51 17.24
N THR A 89 -7.33 -6.45 18.13
CA THR A 89 -6.24 -6.37 19.11
C THR A 89 -4.91 -6.54 18.38
N ARG A 90 -3.95 -5.65 18.62
CA ARG A 90 -2.63 -5.69 17.97
C ARG A 90 -1.54 -5.49 19.01
N GLN A 91 -0.42 -6.16 18.76
CA GLN A 91 0.88 -5.87 19.34
C GLN A 91 1.78 -5.50 18.19
N GLU A 92 2.44 -4.36 18.29
CA GLU A 92 3.37 -3.89 17.27
C GLU A 92 4.76 -4.43 17.59
N ILE A 93 5.42 -4.98 16.57
CA ILE A 93 6.81 -5.43 16.64
C ILE A 93 7.56 -4.56 15.64
N ASP A 94 8.26 -3.54 16.13
CA ASP A 94 8.93 -2.54 15.29
C ASP A 94 10.45 -2.53 15.45
N ARG A 95 11.00 -3.17 16.48
CA ARG A 95 12.44 -3.24 16.75
C ARG A 95 13.01 -4.58 16.29
N PHE A 96 14.02 -4.52 15.45
CA PHE A 96 14.67 -5.70 14.88
C PHE A 96 16.18 -5.58 14.92
N GLN A 97 16.84 -6.72 14.97
CA GLN A 97 18.23 -6.93 14.63
C GLN A 97 18.31 -7.19 13.13
N TRP A 98 19.16 -6.44 12.43
CA TRP A 98 19.29 -6.48 10.99
C TRP A 98 20.73 -6.67 10.55
N ARG A 99 20.93 -7.43 9.46
CA ARG A 99 22.20 -7.48 8.73
C ARG A 99 22.02 -7.96 7.29
N VAL A 100 23.08 -7.82 6.49
CA VAL A 100 23.17 -8.46 5.17
C VAL A 100 23.52 -9.93 5.33
N GLU A 101 22.82 -10.80 4.60
CA GLU A 101 23.09 -12.24 4.62
C GLU A 101 24.50 -12.54 4.08
N SER A 102 25.23 -13.38 4.78
CA SER A 102 26.56 -13.87 4.40
C SER A 102 26.52 -15.32 3.90
N ASP A 103 27.61 -15.77 3.26
CA ASP A 103 27.74 -17.17 2.86
C ASP A 103 27.80 -18.14 4.05
N ALA A 104 28.20 -17.66 5.24
CA ALA A 104 28.18 -18.47 6.46
C ALA A 104 26.73 -18.73 6.91
N ASP A 105 25.87 -17.70 6.84
CA ASP A 105 24.45 -17.81 7.18
C ASP A 105 23.74 -18.86 6.31
N ARG A 106 24.07 -18.90 5.02
CA ARG A 106 23.53 -19.87 4.06
C ARG A 106 23.92 -21.31 4.36
N ARG A 107 25.13 -21.53 4.90
CA ARG A 107 25.62 -22.87 5.25
C ARG A 107 25.10 -23.33 6.60
N GLU A 108 24.90 -22.40 7.53
CA GLU A 108 24.49 -22.69 8.91
C GLU A 108 23.41 -21.71 9.38
N PHE A 109 22.19 -21.88 8.88
CA PHE A 109 21.07 -21.00 9.20
C PHE A 109 20.67 -21.02 10.69
N ALA A 110 20.94 -22.12 11.41
CA ALA A 110 20.71 -22.20 12.85
C ALA A 110 21.45 -21.09 13.64
N SER A 111 22.63 -20.68 13.17
CA SER A 111 23.38 -19.59 13.80
C SER A 111 22.65 -18.24 13.73
N VAL A 112 21.86 -18.02 12.67
CA VAL A 112 21.01 -16.83 12.51
C VAL A 112 19.89 -16.85 13.54
N LEU A 113 19.23 -17.99 13.72
CA LEU A 113 18.14 -18.15 14.70
C LEU A 113 18.64 -17.91 16.14
N GLU A 114 19.84 -18.41 16.46
CA GLU A 114 20.52 -18.21 17.74
C GLU A 114 21.04 -16.77 17.94
N GLY A 115 20.95 -15.90 16.93
CA GLY A 115 21.40 -14.51 17.01
C GLY A 115 22.92 -14.34 16.99
N LYS A 116 23.68 -15.33 16.52
CA LYS A 116 25.14 -15.25 16.42
C LYS A 116 25.59 -14.27 15.33
N GLY A 117 26.75 -13.66 15.53
CA GLY A 117 27.38 -12.69 14.61
C GLY A 117 26.96 -11.25 14.88
N GLU A 118 27.40 -10.34 14.01
CA GLU A 118 27.16 -8.90 14.18
C GLU A 118 25.78 -8.51 13.65
N TRP A 119 25.04 -7.75 14.45
CA TRP A 119 23.70 -7.28 14.14
C TRP A 119 23.59 -5.78 14.40
N GLN A 120 22.87 -5.08 13.52
CA GLN A 120 22.51 -3.68 13.70
C GLN A 120 21.09 -3.57 14.22
N GLU A 121 20.86 -2.77 15.25
CA GLU A 121 19.50 -2.45 15.68
C GLU A 121 18.83 -1.48 14.70
N VAL A 122 17.62 -1.83 14.26
CA VAL A 122 16.81 -1.01 13.34
C VAL A 122 15.36 -0.92 13.83
N ARG A 123 14.68 0.12 13.35
CA ARG A 123 13.23 0.30 13.53
C ARG A 123 12.48 0.23 12.22
N LEU A 124 11.38 -0.52 12.21
CA LEU A 124 10.50 -0.61 11.06
C LEU A 124 9.56 0.60 10.96
N PRO A 125 9.20 1.05 9.74
CA PRO A 125 9.69 0.53 8.46
C PRO A 125 11.16 0.92 8.21
N HIS A 126 11.98 -0.05 7.81
CA HIS A 126 13.41 0.12 7.54
C HIS A 126 13.66 0.00 6.03
N TYR A 127 14.10 1.10 5.42
CA TYR A 127 14.46 1.16 4.01
C TYR A 127 15.98 1.32 3.89
N GLY A 128 16.70 0.20 3.93
CA GLY A 128 18.16 0.18 3.93
C GLY A 128 18.78 -0.40 2.65
N PRO A 129 20.05 -0.07 2.35
CA PRO A 129 20.85 -0.83 1.39
C PRO A 129 20.93 -2.32 1.83
N PRO A 130 21.29 -3.25 0.94
CA PRO A 130 21.88 -3.05 -0.39
C PRO A 130 20.88 -3.09 -1.55
N LEU A 131 21.16 -2.31 -2.59
CA LEU A 131 20.46 -2.38 -3.87
C LEU A 131 21.07 -3.51 -4.72
N GLY A 132 20.23 -4.41 -5.24
CA GLY A 132 20.66 -5.51 -6.11
C GLY A 132 20.19 -6.89 -5.64
N LYS A 133 20.78 -7.95 -6.17
CA LYS A 133 20.49 -9.33 -5.76
C LYS A 133 21.21 -9.68 -4.45
N VAL A 134 20.63 -9.25 -3.35
CA VAL A 134 21.17 -9.50 -2.01
C VAL A 134 20.01 -9.83 -1.07
N ALA A 135 20.25 -10.77 -0.17
CA ALA A 135 19.33 -11.08 0.92
C ALA A 135 19.75 -10.35 2.19
N THR A 136 18.77 -9.93 2.98
CA THR A 136 18.99 -9.35 4.30
C THR A 136 18.18 -10.12 5.32
N LEU A 137 18.70 -10.17 6.53
CA LEU A 137 18.12 -10.92 7.64
C LEU A 137 17.57 -9.93 8.64
N TYR A 138 16.35 -10.18 9.10
CA TYR A 138 15.71 -9.47 10.20
C TYR A 138 15.38 -10.49 11.29
N ARG A 139 15.75 -10.17 12.52
CA ARG A 139 15.52 -11.01 13.69
C ARG A 139 14.91 -10.19 14.82
N ALA A 140 13.94 -10.76 15.52
CA ALA A 140 13.38 -10.18 16.73
C ALA A 140 13.01 -11.30 17.69
N GLU A 141 13.30 -11.10 18.96
CA GLU A 141 12.72 -11.85 20.06
C GLU A 141 11.66 -10.95 20.72
N PHE A 142 10.49 -11.51 20.96
CA PHE A 142 9.39 -10.78 21.56
C PHE A 142 8.54 -11.72 22.40
N GLU A 143 7.97 -11.17 23.47
CA GLU A 143 6.94 -11.85 24.25
C GLU A 143 5.56 -11.46 23.72
N LEU A 144 4.68 -12.44 23.54
CA LEU A 144 3.30 -12.16 23.17
C LEU A 144 2.55 -11.55 24.36
N GLU A 145 2.02 -10.34 24.16
CA GLU A 145 1.18 -9.70 25.14
C GLU A 145 -0.08 -10.53 25.41
N SER A 146 -0.47 -10.65 26.67
CA SER A 146 -1.64 -11.45 27.05
C SER A 146 -2.94 -11.02 26.36
N LYS A 147 -3.05 -9.74 25.95
CA LYS A 147 -4.21 -9.24 25.20
C LYS A 147 -4.34 -9.88 23.81
N VAL A 148 -3.21 -10.17 23.17
CA VAL A 148 -3.14 -10.84 21.86
C VAL A 148 -3.27 -12.34 22.04
N LEU A 149 -2.58 -12.92 23.02
CA LEU A 149 -2.59 -14.36 23.28
C LEU A 149 -3.97 -14.94 23.60
N ARG A 150 -4.87 -14.11 24.18
CA ARG A 150 -6.26 -14.51 24.50
C ARG A 150 -7.23 -14.44 23.31
N GLN A 151 -6.79 -13.99 22.14
CA GLN A 151 -7.65 -13.99 20.95
C GLN A 151 -7.73 -15.42 20.39
N ASP A 152 -8.85 -15.75 19.74
CA ASP A 152 -9.07 -17.07 19.15
C ASP A 152 -8.05 -17.37 18.03
N ASP A 153 -7.75 -16.36 17.20
CA ASP A 153 -6.78 -16.43 16.11
C ASP A 153 -5.68 -15.37 16.27
N VAL A 154 -4.43 -15.81 16.21
CA VAL A 154 -3.25 -14.94 16.25
C VAL A 154 -2.51 -15.05 14.92
N VAL A 155 -2.31 -13.92 14.26
CA VAL A 155 -1.67 -13.84 12.94
C VAL A 155 -0.48 -12.88 13.00
N LEU A 156 0.68 -13.34 12.52
CA LEU A 156 1.83 -12.47 12.27
C LEU A 156 1.62 -11.75 10.93
N GLY A 157 1.40 -10.44 10.97
CA GLY A 157 1.09 -9.63 9.79
C GLY A 157 2.24 -8.71 9.40
N PHE A 158 2.56 -8.68 8.11
CA PHE A 158 3.53 -7.75 7.52
C PHE A 158 2.80 -6.72 6.66
N GLY A 159 3.03 -5.42 6.90
CA GLY A 159 2.42 -4.34 6.11
C GLY A 159 2.95 -4.26 4.67
N GLY A 160 4.16 -4.77 4.45
CA GLY A 160 4.82 -4.87 3.15
C GLY A 160 6.29 -5.31 3.33
N VAL A 161 6.78 -6.17 2.44
CA VAL A 161 8.18 -6.62 2.41
C VAL A 161 8.61 -6.72 0.94
N ASP A 162 9.73 -6.09 0.60
CA ASP A 162 10.29 -6.13 -0.76
C ASP A 162 11.51 -7.07 -0.82
N TYR A 163 11.67 -7.99 -1.78
CA TYR A 163 10.70 -8.51 -2.77
C TYR A 163 10.23 -9.93 -2.45
N ALA A 164 11.17 -10.82 -2.09
CA ALA A 164 10.87 -12.17 -1.64
C ALA A 164 11.22 -12.28 -0.15
N CYS A 165 10.32 -12.89 0.62
CA CYS A 165 10.45 -13.00 2.07
C CYS A 165 10.23 -14.46 2.50
N GLN A 166 11.11 -14.94 3.37
CA GLN A 166 10.93 -16.18 4.12
C GLN A 166 10.81 -15.82 5.59
N VAL A 167 9.83 -16.41 6.26
CA VAL A 167 9.52 -16.13 7.66
C VAL A 167 9.64 -17.43 8.44
N TYR A 168 10.38 -17.35 9.55
CA TYR A 168 10.63 -18.44 10.47
C TYR A 168 10.15 -18.00 11.86
N LEU A 169 9.52 -18.91 12.59
CA LEU A 169 9.04 -18.63 13.95
C LEU A 169 9.33 -19.86 14.80
N ASN A 170 10.33 -19.73 15.69
CA ASN A 170 10.83 -20.82 16.53
C ASN A 170 11.37 -22.04 15.75
N GLY A 171 11.84 -21.83 14.52
CA GLY A 171 12.30 -22.87 13.59
C GLY A 171 11.50 -22.85 12.30
#